data_AF-A0A4Y2AIC9-F1
#
_entry.id   AF-A0A4Y2AIC9-F1
#
_cell.length_a   1.000
_cell.length_b   1.000
_cell.length_c   1.000
_cell.angle_alpha   90.00
_cell.angle_beta   90.00
_cell.angle_gamma   90.00
#
_symmetry.space_group_name_H-M   'P 1'
#
loop_
_entity.id
_entity.type
_entity.pdbx_description
1 polymer ?
#
loop_
_entity_poly.entity_id
_entity_poly.type
_entity_poly.pdbx_seq_one_letter_code
_entity_poly.pdbx_strand_id
1 'polypeptide(L)'
;MEKNKVWDFVELLEKEKQPITCKWIFKRKRDGKYKARLVAHGFMQKEGVNYIETFPPVISMPSLRLVLVLILHENLHSYVMDVKTAFLNGNLEEVVYMCQPQGYDDGPGKVCNLNKSLYGLKQAPRQWFHKFQQFINKVKFKQSISDPCIFIRKEKGRKIIICLYVDDLLIAGSDQMK
;
A
#
# COMPACT_ATOMS: atom_id res chain seq x y z
N MET A 1 1.97 -5.63 14.79
CA MET A 1 1.00 -5.92 13.71
C MET A 1 -0.40 -6.16 14.27
N GLU A 2 -0.51 -6.71 15.48
CA GLU A 2 -1.77 -6.80 16.25
C GLU A 2 -2.52 -5.46 16.42
N LYS A 3 -1.83 -4.38 16.80
CA LYS A 3 -2.47 -3.04 16.93
C LYS A 3 -3.18 -2.60 15.64
N ASN A 4 -2.66 -3.01 14.48
CA ASN A 4 -3.22 -2.68 13.18
C ASN A 4 -4.20 -3.75 12.67
N LYS A 5 -4.49 -4.79 13.45
CA LYS A 5 -5.34 -5.94 13.10
C LYS A 5 -4.99 -6.52 11.72
N VAL A 6 -3.69 -6.73 11.49
CA VAL A 6 -3.19 -7.23 10.20
C VAL A 6 -3.62 -8.66 9.94
N TRP A 7 -3.74 -9.47 11.00
CA TRP A 7 -4.22 -10.84 10.94
C TRP A 7 -4.95 -11.22 12.23
N ASP A 8 -5.73 -12.29 12.14
CA ASP A 8 -6.28 -13.02 13.27
C ASP A 8 -5.70 -14.45 13.29
N PHE A 9 -5.50 -15.01 14.48
CA PHE A 9 -5.09 -16.41 14.61
C PHE A 9 -6.29 -17.33 14.49
N VAL A 10 -6.19 -18.33 13.63
CA VAL A 10 -7.25 -19.32 13.40
C VAL A 10 -6.66 -20.73 13.34
N GLU A 11 -7.47 -21.71 13.75
CA GLU A 11 -7.15 -23.12 13.51
C GLU A 11 -7.38 -23.44 12.04
N LEU A 12 -6.41 -24.12 11.43
CA LEU A 12 -6.52 -24.53 10.04
C LEU A 12 -7.39 -25.80 9.94
N LEU A 13 -8.70 -25.60 9.75
CA LEU A 13 -9.69 -26.69 9.73
C LEU A 13 -9.60 -27.58 8.47
N GLU A 14 -9.01 -27.09 7.38
CA GLU A 14 -8.91 -27.81 6.11
C GLU A 14 -7.45 -28.23 5.83
N LYS A 15 -7.22 -29.55 5.75
CA LYS A 15 -5.93 -30.13 5.34
C LYS A 15 -5.49 -29.70 3.91
N GLU A 16 -6.40 -29.18 3.10
CA GLU A 16 -6.15 -28.81 1.69
C GLU A 16 -5.67 -27.36 1.50
N LYS A 17 -5.87 -26.48 2.48
CA LYS A 17 -5.39 -25.10 2.38
C LYS A 17 -3.97 -24.97 2.91
N GLN A 18 -2.98 -25.09 2.02
CA GLN A 18 -1.59 -24.85 2.40
C GLN A 18 -1.37 -23.34 2.68
N PRO A 19 -1.02 -22.95 3.92
CA PRO A 19 -0.71 -21.57 4.23
C PRO A 19 0.60 -21.14 3.54
N ILE A 20 0.68 -19.89 3.11
CA ILE A 20 1.92 -19.35 2.57
C ILE A 20 2.92 -19.12 3.71
N THR A 21 4.19 -19.34 3.45
CA THR A 21 5.23 -19.06 4.45
C THR A 21 5.61 -17.57 4.45
N CYS A 22 6.35 -17.14 5.46
CA CYS A 22 6.83 -15.77 5.58
C CYS A 22 8.25 -15.72 6.15
N LYS A 23 8.91 -14.57 6.01
CA LYS A 23 10.27 -14.35 6.52
C LYS A 23 10.46 -12.93 7.01
N TRP A 24 11.25 -12.79 8.08
CA TRP A 24 11.73 -11.50 8.54
C TRP A 24 12.92 -11.02 7.69
N ILE A 25 12.82 -9.82 7.16
CA ILE A 25 13.89 -9.10 6.49
C ILE A 25 14.40 -8.00 7.42
N PHE A 26 15.66 -8.12 7.84
CA PHE A 26 16.34 -7.15 8.68
C PHE A 26 17.26 -6.27 7.84
N LYS A 27 17.23 -4.96 8.09
CA LYS A 27 18.11 -3.99 7.44
C LYS A 27 18.60 -2.97 8.45
N ARG A 28 19.92 -2.78 8.53
CA ARG A 28 20.53 -1.63 9.21
C ARG A 28 20.58 -0.46 8.24
N LYS A 29 20.04 0.68 8.66
CA LYS A 29 20.11 1.93 7.90
C LYS A 29 21.43 2.65 8.20
N ARG A 30 21.84 3.55 7.29
CA ARG A 30 23.05 4.39 7.44
C ARG A 30 23.01 5.27 8.69
N ASP A 31 21.81 5.68 9.13
CA ASP A 31 21.58 6.45 10.35
C ASP A 31 21.64 5.61 11.64
N GLY A 32 22.13 4.36 11.57
CA GLY A 32 22.28 3.46 12.71
C GLY A 32 21.00 2.72 13.11
N LYS A 33 19.83 3.05 12.53
CA LYS A 33 18.55 2.41 12.89
C LYS A 33 18.43 1.00 12.31
N TYR A 34 17.88 0.08 13.10
CA TYR A 34 17.51 -1.25 12.65
C TYR A 34 16.05 -1.26 12.20
N LYS A 35 15.78 -1.86 11.04
CA LYS A 35 14.43 -2.05 10.49
C LYS A 35 14.18 -3.53 10.25
N ALA A 36 13.11 -4.06 10.82
CA ALA A 36 12.57 -5.38 10.49
C ALA A 36 11.31 -5.22 9.63
N ARG A 37 11.15 -6.08 8.63
CA ARG A 37 9.92 -6.21 7.86
C ARG A 37 9.54 -7.67 7.79
N LEU A 38 8.28 -7.98 8.07
CA LEU A 38 7.75 -9.30 7.75
C LEU A 38 7.31 -9.29 6.29
N VAL A 39 7.76 -10.29 5.54
CA VAL A 39 7.49 -10.44 4.12
C VAL A 39 6.86 -11.81 3.91
N ALA A 40 5.66 -11.84 3.33
CA ALA A 40 5.00 -13.06 2.89
C ALA A 40 5.68 -13.58 1.62
N HIS A 41 5.78 -14.91 1.49
CA HIS A 41 6.29 -15.54 0.28
C HIS A 41 5.22 -15.57 -0.81
N GLY A 42 4.98 -14.43 -1.46
CA GLY A 42 3.94 -14.32 -2.50
C GLY A 42 4.15 -15.21 -3.73
N PHE A 43 5.35 -15.76 -3.94
CA PHE A 43 5.57 -16.77 -4.98
C PHE A 43 4.83 -18.08 -4.69
N MET A 44 4.41 -18.34 -3.44
CA MET A 44 3.54 -19.47 -3.09
C MET A 44 2.06 -19.21 -3.36
N GLN A 45 1.67 -17.96 -3.64
CA GLN A 45 0.28 -17.62 -3.95
C GLN A 45 -0.12 -18.12 -5.33
N LYS A 46 -1.33 -18.68 -5.41
CA LYS A 46 -1.95 -19.15 -6.65
C LYS A 46 -3.04 -18.17 -7.11
N GLU A 47 -3.02 -17.83 -8.38
CA GLU A 47 -4.09 -17.05 -9.04
C GLU A 47 -5.41 -17.82 -9.00
N GLY A 48 -6.52 -17.12 -8.81
CA GLY A 48 -7.85 -17.71 -8.63
C GLY A 48 -8.08 -18.34 -7.24
N VAL A 49 -7.04 -18.46 -6.41
CA VAL A 49 -7.14 -18.98 -5.03
C VAL A 49 -6.81 -17.90 -4.00
N ASN A 50 -5.63 -17.27 -4.12
CA ASN A 50 -5.13 -16.30 -3.14
C ASN A 50 -5.19 -14.85 -3.65
N TYR A 51 -5.45 -14.66 -4.93
CA TYR A 51 -5.64 -13.37 -5.57
C TYR A 51 -6.32 -13.56 -6.93
N ILE A 52 -7.01 -12.51 -7.41
CA ILE A 52 -7.50 -12.44 -8.79
C ILE A 52 -6.70 -11.39 -9.56
N GLU A 53 -6.68 -10.14 -9.08
CA GLU A 53 -5.95 -9.04 -9.73
C GLU A 53 -4.80 -8.53 -8.85
N THR A 54 -3.65 -8.26 -9.46
CA THR A 54 -2.43 -7.86 -8.74
C THR A 54 -1.92 -6.49 -9.12
N PHE A 55 -2.22 -6.02 -10.33
CA PHE A 55 -1.65 -4.79 -10.86
C PHE A 55 -2.30 -3.54 -10.22
N PRO A 56 -1.51 -2.68 -9.55
CA PRO A 56 -1.91 -1.30 -9.29
C PRO A 56 -1.71 -0.46 -10.56
N PRO A 57 -2.44 0.66 -10.72
CA PRO A 57 -2.00 1.69 -11.64
C PRO A 57 -0.69 2.33 -11.16
N VAL A 58 0.11 2.79 -12.11
CA VAL A 58 1.35 3.54 -11.88
C VAL A 58 1.29 4.81 -12.73
N ILE A 59 1.59 5.96 -12.12
CA ILE A 59 1.57 7.24 -12.85
C ILE A 59 2.52 7.16 -14.05
N SER A 60 2.04 7.62 -15.20
CA SER A 60 2.85 7.63 -16.41
C SER A 60 3.90 8.76 -16.37
N MET A 61 5.05 8.56 -17.03
CA MET A 61 6.06 9.61 -17.15
C MET A 61 5.53 10.88 -17.84
N PRO A 62 4.72 10.81 -18.92
CA PRO A 62 4.06 11.98 -19.48
C PRO A 62 3.18 12.73 -18.47
N SER A 63 2.35 12.00 -17.70
CA SER A 63 1.49 12.58 -16.67
C SER A 63 2.28 13.28 -15.58
N LEU A 64 3.36 12.64 -15.10
CA LEU A 64 4.24 13.22 -14.08
C LEU A 64 4.89 14.51 -14.59
N ARG A 65 5.44 14.49 -15.83
CA ARG A 65 6.03 15.69 -16.45
C ARG A 65 5.02 16.81 -16.61
N LEU A 66 3.79 16.49 -17.02
CA LEU A 66 2.72 17.48 -17.12
C LEU A 66 2.43 18.13 -15.76
N VAL A 67 2.37 17.34 -14.68
CA VAL A 67 2.18 17.88 -13.33
C VAL A 67 3.35 18.78 -12.92
N LEU A 68 4.60 18.41 -13.21
CA LEU A 68 5.77 19.26 -12.95
C LEU A 68 5.70 20.58 -13.72
N VAL A 69 5.27 20.56 -14.98
CA VAL A 69 5.06 21.79 -15.77
C VAL A 69 3.96 22.65 -15.16
N LEU A 70 2.85 22.05 -14.71
CA LEU A 70 1.77 22.78 -14.03
C LEU A 70 2.25 23.41 -12.72
N ILE A 71 3.09 22.72 -11.95
CA ILE A 71 3.70 23.25 -10.72
C ILE A 71 4.49 24.53 -11.04
N LEU A 72 5.32 24.50 -12.07
CA LEU A 72 6.13 25.66 -12.47
C LEU A 72 5.26 26.79 -13.05
N HIS A 73 4.34 26.46 -13.95
CA HIS A 73 3.49 27.43 -14.64
C HIS A 73 2.52 28.15 -13.70
N GLU A 74 1.96 27.44 -12.71
CA GLU A 74 1.03 28.00 -11.73
C GLU A 74 1.72 28.43 -10.42
N ASN A 75 3.06 28.38 -10.37
CA ASN A 75 3.89 28.70 -9.20
C ASN A 75 3.43 28.00 -7.91
N LEU A 76 3.17 26.69 -7.98
CA LEU A 76 2.71 25.89 -6.85
C LEU A 76 3.87 25.47 -5.95
N HIS A 77 3.63 25.42 -4.64
CA HIS A 77 4.54 24.76 -3.71
C HIS A 77 4.42 23.25 -3.84
N SER A 78 5.53 22.52 -3.80
CA SER A 78 5.54 21.06 -3.91
C SER A 78 6.36 20.37 -2.82
N TYR A 79 5.89 19.19 -2.41
CA TYR A 79 6.49 18.35 -1.38
C TYR A 79 6.41 16.88 -1.81
N VAL A 80 7.43 16.10 -1.45
CA VAL A 80 7.44 14.65 -1.61
C VAL A 80 7.31 14.00 -0.24
N MET A 81 6.42 13.02 -0.12
CA MET A 81 6.16 12.31 1.13
C MET A 81 6.20 10.79 0.91
N ASP A 82 7.02 10.11 1.71
CA ASP A 82 7.07 8.64 1.81
C ASP A 82 5.96 8.14 2.75
N VAL A 83 5.04 7.31 2.24
CA VAL A 83 3.99 6.72 3.07
C VAL A 83 4.55 5.51 3.82
N LYS A 84 4.82 5.73 5.11
CA LYS A 84 5.23 4.64 6.01
C LYS A 84 4.19 3.53 6.00
N THR A 85 4.67 2.30 5.75
CA THR A 85 3.86 1.09 5.84
C THR A 85 2.64 1.08 4.89
N ALA A 86 2.75 1.73 3.72
CA ALA A 86 1.70 1.79 2.69
C ALA A 86 0.96 0.45 2.50
N PHE A 87 1.70 -0.63 2.22
CA PHE A 87 1.12 -1.95 1.96
C PHE A 87 0.46 -2.60 3.17
N LEU A 88 0.74 -2.19 4.41
CA LEU A 88 0.07 -2.71 5.61
C LEU A 88 -1.30 -2.09 5.87
N ASN A 89 -1.70 -1.09 5.07
CA ASN A 89 -2.98 -0.40 5.20
C ASN A 89 -4.04 -0.90 4.21
N GLY A 90 -3.63 -1.62 3.15
CA GLY A 90 -4.55 -2.25 2.20
C GLY A 90 -5.34 -3.36 2.88
N ASN A 91 -6.66 -3.37 2.69
CA ASN A 91 -7.47 -4.49 3.13
C ASN A 91 -7.33 -5.63 2.11
N LEU A 92 -7.39 -6.89 2.55
CA LEU A 92 -7.47 -8.02 1.62
C LEU A 92 -8.94 -8.33 1.33
N GLU A 93 -9.23 -8.60 0.06
CA GLU A 93 -10.56 -9.07 -0.37
C GLU A 93 -10.59 -10.60 -0.39
N GLU A 94 -9.47 -11.23 -0.75
CA GLU A 94 -9.31 -12.69 -0.75
C GLU A 94 -8.82 -13.23 0.59
N VAL A 95 -9.18 -14.49 0.88
CA VAL A 95 -8.68 -15.20 2.07
C VAL A 95 -7.26 -15.69 1.82
N VAL A 96 -6.31 -15.19 2.60
CA VAL A 96 -4.90 -15.60 2.55
C VAL A 96 -4.46 -16.08 3.93
N TYR A 97 -4.17 -17.37 4.04
CA TYR A 97 -3.56 -17.96 5.23
C TYR A 97 -2.05 -17.92 5.13
N MET A 98 -1.40 -17.52 6.22
CA MET A 98 0.05 -17.43 6.33
C MET A 98 0.52 -18.21 7.57
N CYS A 99 1.64 -18.93 7.46
CA CYS A 99 2.29 -19.52 8.62
C CYS A 99 2.65 -18.43 9.64
N GLN A 100 2.65 -18.78 10.91
CA GLN A 100 3.06 -17.85 11.95
C GLN A 100 4.51 -17.39 11.71
N PRO A 101 4.80 -16.10 11.90
CA PRO A 101 6.16 -15.61 11.76
C PRO A 101 7.06 -16.21 12.83
N GLN A 102 8.31 -16.51 12.47
CA GLN A 102 9.30 -17.05 13.41
C GLN A 102 9.43 -16.14 14.65
N GLY A 103 9.41 -16.77 15.84
CA GLY A 103 9.47 -16.09 17.14
C GLY A 103 8.14 -15.53 17.63
N TYR A 104 7.04 -15.89 16.98
CA TYR A 104 5.67 -15.50 17.30
C TYR A 104 4.71 -16.69 17.27
N ASP A 105 5.25 -17.91 17.23
CA ASP A 105 4.54 -19.18 17.18
C ASP A 105 3.97 -19.54 18.55
N ASP A 106 2.63 -19.57 18.65
CA ASP A 106 1.90 -19.93 19.89
C ASP A 106 1.60 -21.45 20.02
N GLY A 107 2.28 -22.28 19.23
CA GLY A 107 2.15 -23.73 19.19
C GLY A 107 1.74 -24.29 17.82
N PRO A 108 1.78 -25.63 17.62
CA PRO A 108 1.38 -26.26 16.36
C PRO A 108 -0.13 -26.16 16.13
N GLY A 109 -0.54 -25.84 14.91
CA GLY A 109 -1.94 -25.95 14.45
C GLY A 109 -2.67 -24.63 14.15
N LYS A 110 -2.12 -23.49 14.58
CA LYS A 110 -2.67 -22.16 14.27
C LYS A 110 -1.94 -21.47 13.13
N VAL A 111 -2.68 -20.75 12.31
CA VAL A 111 -2.17 -19.93 11.20
C VAL A 111 -2.70 -18.50 11.31
N CYS A 112 -2.03 -17.57 10.64
CA CYS A 112 -2.50 -16.19 10.50
C CYS A 112 -3.47 -16.10 9.31
N ASN A 113 -4.73 -15.75 9.57
CA ASN A 113 -5.65 -15.29 8.53
C ASN A 113 -5.40 -13.80 8.28
N LEU A 114 -4.90 -13.43 7.11
CA LEU A 114 -4.52 -12.06 6.80
C LEU A 114 -5.77 -11.21 6.48
N ASN A 115 -6.02 -10.18 7.30
CA ASN A 115 -7.07 -9.18 7.07
C ASN A 115 -6.58 -8.00 6.21
N LYS A 116 -5.26 -7.76 6.25
CA LYS A 116 -4.59 -6.68 5.53
C LYS A 116 -3.44 -7.21 4.71
N SER A 117 -3.11 -6.49 3.65
CA SER A 117 -2.00 -6.86 2.80
C SER A 117 -0.67 -6.76 3.55
N LEU A 118 0.27 -7.64 3.19
CA LEU A 118 1.63 -7.67 3.70
C LEU A 118 2.62 -7.42 2.56
N TYR A 119 3.83 -7.00 2.92
CA TYR A 119 4.93 -7.00 1.97
C TYR A 119 5.11 -8.40 1.39
N GLY A 120 5.37 -8.48 0.08
CA GLY A 120 5.60 -9.74 -0.62
C GLY A 120 4.33 -10.42 -1.13
N LEU A 121 3.12 -10.04 -0.69
CA LEU A 121 1.91 -10.48 -1.37
C LEU A 121 1.81 -9.84 -2.76
N LYS A 122 1.35 -10.62 -3.75
CA LYS A 122 1.28 -10.15 -5.14
C LYS A 122 0.29 -9.00 -5.32
N GLN A 123 -0.83 -8.98 -4.60
CA GLN A 123 -1.84 -7.94 -4.68
C GLN A 123 -1.62 -6.74 -3.74
N ALA A 124 -0.58 -6.76 -2.90
CA ALA A 124 -0.39 -5.72 -1.88
C ALA A 124 -0.30 -4.28 -2.43
N PRO A 125 0.41 -4.00 -3.54
CA PRO A 125 0.43 -2.67 -4.12
C PRO A 125 -0.95 -2.18 -4.58
N ARG A 126 -1.76 -3.08 -5.15
CA ARG A 126 -3.12 -2.79 -5.60
C ARG A 126 -4.05 -2.49 -4.42
N GLN A 127 -3.98 -3.29 -3.37
CA GLN A 127 -4.82 -3.08 -2.18
C GLN A 127 -4.46 -1.77 -1.46
N TRP A 128 -3.19 -1.38 -1.48
CA TRP A 128 -2.78 -0.04 -1.05
C TRP A 128 -3.39 1.06 -1.92
N PHE A 129 -3.30 0.95 -3.25
CA PHE A 129 -3.87 1.95 -4.15
C PHE A 129 -5.38 2.15 -3.91
N HIS A 130 -6.15 1.06 -3.81
CA HIS A 130 -7.59 1.12 -3.54
C HIS A 130 -7.89 1.78 -2.19
N LYS A 131 -7.12 1.43 -1.15
CA LYS A 131 -7.26 2.07 0.16
C LYS A 131 -7.01 3.57 0.09
N PHE A 132 -5.96 3.98 -0.60
CA PHE A 132 -5.62 5.39 -0.78
C PHE A 132 -6.70 6.12 -1.58
N GLN A 133 -7.17 5.54 -2.68
CA GLN A 133 -8.23 6.10 -3.52
C GLN A 133 -9.53 6.32 -2.71
N GLN A 134 -9.94 5.33 -1.92
CA GLN A 134 -11.11 5.45 -1.04
C GLN A 134 -10.93 6.59 -0.01
N PHE A 135 -9.74 6.72 0.57
CA PHE A 135 -9.45 7.79 1.51
C PHE A 135 -9.45 9.17 0.84
N ILE A 136 -8.78 9.32 -0.30
CA ILE A 136 -8.63 10.62 -0.97
C ILE A 136 -9.97 11.13 -1.54
N ASN A 137 -10.82 10.22 -2.01
CA ASN A 137 -12.17 10.55 -2.44
C ASN A 137 -13.03 11.05 -1.28
N LYS A 138 -12.90 10.47 -0.07
CA LYS A 138 -13.60 10.95 1.14
C LYS A 138 -13.18 12.37 1.54
N VAL A 139 -11.92 12.74 1.31
CA VAL A 139 -11.44 14.13 1.52
C VAL A 139 -11.65 15.04 0.30
N LYS A 140 -12.61 14.67 -0.57
CA LYS A 140 -13.14 15.47 -1.69
C LYS A 140 -12.15 15.75 -2.82
N PHE A 141 -11.13 14.93 -3.00
CA PHE A 141 -10.34 14.97 -4.23
C PHE A 141 -11.09 14.26 -5.36
N LYS A 142 -10.90 14.73 -6.58
CA LYS A 142 -11.36 14.07 -7.80
C LYS A 142 -10.18 13.40 -8.49
N GLN A 143 -10.34 12.13 -8.83
CA GLN A 143 -9.36 11.40 -9.62
C GLN A 143 -9.36 11.90 -11.06
N SER A 144 -8.18 12.02 -11.67
CA SER A 144 -8.04 12.39 -13.08
C SER A 144 -8.51 11.25 -13.98
N ILE A 145 -9.18 11.61 -15.07
CA ILE A 145 -9.64 10.66 -16.10
C ILE A 145 -8.46 10.17 -16.94
N SER A 146 -7.46 11.03 -17.16
CA SER A 146 -6.30 10.71 -17.99
C SER A 146 -5.27 9.85 -17.28
N ASP A 147 -5.19 9.91 -15.95
CA ASP A 147 -4.26 9.11 -15.16
C ASP A 147 -4.83 8.85 -13.75
N PRO A 148 -5.13 7.59 -13.39
CA PRO A 148 -5.76 7.26 -12.12
C PRO A 148 -4.86 7.53 -10.90
N CYS A 149 -3.56 7.76 -11.08
CA CYS A 149 -2.65 8.10 -10.00
C CYS A 149 -2.62 9.59 -9.66
N ILE A 150 -3.36 10.42 -10.40
CA ILE A 150 -3.48 11.87 -10.16
C ILE A 150 -4.82 12.20 -9.51
N PHE A 151 -4.77 12.93 -8.41
CA PHE A 151 -5.92 13.40 -7.65
C PHE A 151 -5.87 14.92 -7.52
N ILE A 152 -6.98 15.60 -7.84
CA ILE A 152 -7.04 17.06 -7.86
C ILE A 152 -8.19 17.53 -6.99
N ARG A 153 -7.94 18.50 -6.13
CA ARG A 153 -8.97 19.23 -5.40
C ARG A 153 -8.84 20.72 -5.68
N LYS A 154 -9.97 21.36 -5.98
CA LYS A 154 -10.08 22.81 -6.19
C LYS A 154 -11.13 23.37 -5.24
N GLU A 155 -10.77 24.32 -4.41
CA GLU A 155 -11.67 24.98 -3.46
C GLU A 155 -11.30 26.45 -3.30
N LYS A 156 -12.28 27.36 -3.44
CA LYS A 156 -12.13 28.80 -3.18
C LYS A 156 -10.89 29.43 -3.88
N GLY A 157 -10.66 29.07 -5.16
CA GLY A 157 -9.51 29.53 -5.93
C GLY A 157 -8.19 28.83 -5.63
N ARG A 158 -8.13 27.97 -4.62
CA ARG A 158 -6.96 27.14 -4.29
C ARG A 158 -7.01 25.80 -5.00
N LYS A 159 -5.86 25.29 -5.38
CA LYS A 159 -5.70 24.00 -6.05
C LYS A 159 -4.70 23.15 -5.28
N ILE A 160 -5.00 21.87 -5.13
CA ILE A 160 -4.07 20.85 -4.66
C ILE A 160 -4.06 19.72 -5.67
N ILE A 161 -2.87 19.30 -6.09
CA ILE A 161 -2.62 18.16 -6.95
C ILE A 161 -1.83 17.15 -6.14
N ILE A 162 -2.26 15.89 -6.14
CA ILE A 162 -1.55 14.78 -5.50
C ILE A 162 -1.30 13.72 -6.56
N CYS A 163 -0.05 13.31 -6.71
CA CYS A 163 0.35 12.18 -7.54
C CYS A 163 0.83 11.05 -6.63
N LEU A 164 0.26 9.86 -6.79
CA LEU A 164 0.69 8.65 -6.11
C LEU A 164 1.59 7.81 -7.03
N TYR A 165 2.84 7.62 -6.63
CA TYR A 165 3.76 6.68 -7.28
C TYR A 165 4.10 5.56 -6.29
N VAL A 166 3.37 4.45 -6.37
CA VAL A 166 3.53 3.29 -5.47
C VAL A 166 3.34 3.70 -4.00
N ASP A 167 4.40 3.98 -3.25
CA ASP A 167 4.41 4.43 -1.85
C ASP A 167 4.80 5.91 -1.65
N ASP A 168 5.24 6.59 -2.70
CA ASP A 168 5.59 8.01 -2.69
C ASP A 168 4.43 8.91 -3.15
N LEU A 169 4.26 10.04 -2.48
CA LEU A 169 3.30 11.08 -2.82
C LEU A 169 4.01 12.36 -3.21
N LEU A 170 3.80 12.82 -4.43
CA LEU A 170 4.09 14.20 -4.83
C LEU A 170 2.84 15.04 -4.59
N ILE A 171 2.94 16.02 -3.71
CA ILE A 171 1.84 16.92 -3.35
C ILE A 171 2.22 18.31 -3.80
N ALA A 172 1.36 18.96 -4.58
CA ALA A 172 1.52 20.35 -5.00
C ALA A 172 0.29 21.18 -4.66
N GLY A 173 0.48 22.43 -4.24
CA GLY A 173 -0.63 23.30 -3.85
C GLY A 173 -0.34 24.79 -3.98
N SER A 174 -1.41 25.59 -4.07
CA SER A 174 -1.34 27.05 -4.20
C SER A 174 -0.83 27.76 -2.94
N ASP A 175 -1.05 27.19 -1.75
CA ASP A 175 -0.54 27.71 -0.49
C ASP A 175 0.61 26.81 0.00
N GLN A 176 1.57 27.38 0.74
CA GLN A 176 2.50 26.56 1.50
C GLN A 176 1.72 25.68 2.48
N MET A 177 1.96 24.37 2.42
CA MET A 177 1.43 23.46 3.43
C MET A 177 2.18 23.75 4.74
N LYS A 178 1.46 24.32 5.71
CA LYS A 178 1.94 24.53 7.09
C LYS A 178 1.91 23.23 7.87
#